data_AF-A0A497XM00-F1
#
_entry.id   AF-A0A497XM00-F1
#
_cell.length_a   1.000
_cell.length_b   1.000
_cell.length_c   1.000
_cell.angle_alpha   90.00
_cell.angle_beta   90.00
_cell.angle_gamma   90.00
#
_symmetry.space_group_name_H-M   'P 1'
#
loop_
_entity.id
_entity.type
_entity.pdbx_description
1 polymer ?
#
loop_
_entity_poly.entity_id
_entity_poly.type
_entity_poly.pdbx_seq_one_letter_code
_entity_poly.pdbx_strand_id
1 'polypeptide(L)' 'MQWNSVGEFFAMGGYGLYVWGSFGVCAAAMVIEPLLVSKRNRDILSSLRRERLADEIESQQS' A
#
# COMPACT_ATOMS: atom_id res chain seq x y z
N MET A 1 10.92 -21.56 31.36
CA MET A 1 11.03 -21.56 29.89
C MET A 1 9.66 -21.87 29.32
N GLN A 2 8.81 -20.86 29.12
CA GLN A 2 7.59 -20.95 28.32
C GLN A 2 7.03 -19.52 28.16
N TRP A 3 7.32 -18.87 27.05
CA TRP A 3 6.60 -17.65 26.66
C TRP A 3 5.21 -18.08 26.20
N ASN A 4 4.21 -17.99 27.09
CA ASN A 4 2.92 -18.68 26.90
C ASN A 4 1.91 -17.92 26.05
N SER A 5 2.10 -16.63 25.73
CA SER A 5 1.17 -15.94 24.85
C SER A 5 1.69 -14.61 24.33
N VAL A 6 1.52 -14.40 23.02
CA VAL A 6 1.62 -13.08 22.37
C VAL A 6 0.70 -12.07 23.07
N GLY A 7 -0.42 -12.55 23.64
CA GLY A 7 -1.35 -11.77 24.47
C GLY A 7 -0.75 -11.20 25.77
N GLU A 8 0.21 -11.86 26.43
CA GLU A 8 0.87 -11.31 27.62
C GLU A 8 1.85 -10.18 27.26
N PHE A 9 2.38 -10.17 26.04
CA PHE A 9 3.22 -9.09 25.50
C PHE A 9 2.43 -7.82 25.18
N PHE A 10 1.20 -7.98 24.70
CA PHE A 10 0.25 -6.88 24.53
C PHE A 10 -0.31 -6.40 25.88
N ALA A 11 -0.48 -7.31 26.84
CA ALA A 11 -1.07 -7.04 28.15
C ALA A 11 -0.07 -6.61 29.25
N MET A 12 1.24 -6.51 28.96
CA MET A 12 2.30 -6.26 29.96
C MET A 12 2.34 -4.84 30.57
N GLY A 13 1.20 -4.14 30.67
CA GLY A 13 1.10 -2.89 31.44
C GLY A 13 1.49 -1.62 30.66
N GLY A 14 1.02 -1.48 29.41
CA GLY A 14 1.03 -0.19 28.69
C GLY A 14 2.20 0.06 27.72
N TYR A 15 3.28 -0.73 27.77
CA TYR A 15 4.44 -0.55 26.87
C TYR A 15 4.30 -1.20 25.49
N GLY A 16 3.47 -2.24 25.34
CA GLY A 16 3.27 -2.92 24.06
C GLY A 16 2.73 -2.00 22.96
N LEU A 17 1.86 -1.04 23.34
CA LEU A 17 1.32 -0.03 22.43
C LEU A 17 2.38 0.90 21.85
N TYR A 18 3.46 1.21 22.58
CA TYR A 18 4.55 2.05 22.06
C TYR A 18 5.41 1.30 21.04
N VAL A 19 5.75 0.04 21.32
CA VAL A 19 6.57 -0.78 20.41
C VAL A 19 5.80 -1.04 19.12
N TRP A 20 4.58 -1.56 19.24
CA TRP A 20 3.74 -1.82 18.08
C TRP A 20 3.27 -0.55 17.39
N GLY A 21 3.13 0.56 18.12
CA GLY A 21 2.86 1.88 17.55
C GLY A 21 3.98 2.34 16.62
N SER A 22 5.25 2.28 17.05
CA SER A 22 6.39 2.64 16.21
C SER A 22 6.54 1.73 14.99
N PHE A 23 6.34 0.41 15.16
CA PHE A 23 6.32 -0.53 14.04
C PHE A 23 5.16 -0.28 13.08
N GLY A 24 3.98 0.05 13.60
CA GLY A 24 2.80 0.41 12.82
C GLY A 24 3.00 1.70 12.04
N VAL A 25 3.60 2.73 12.65
CA VAL A 25 3.95 4.00 11.97
C VAL A 25 4.99 3.76 10.89
N CYS A 26 6.02 2.94 11.15
CA CYS A 26 7.03 2.59 10.17
C CYS A 26 6.42 1.82 8.98
N ALA A 27 5.59 0.81 9.25
CA ALA A 27 4.88 0.07 8.22
C ALA A 27 3.93 0.98 7.42
N ALA A 28 3.20 1.88 8.10
CA ALA A 28 2.34 2.86 7.44
C ALA A 28 3.17 3.78 6.51
N ALA A 29 4.29 4.31 6.97
CA ALA A 29 5.17 5.14 6.14
C ALA A 29 5.68 4.37 4.90
N MET A 30 6.08 3.11 5.08
CA MET A 30 6.53 2.24 3.99
C MET A 30 5.43 1.93 2.97
N VAL A 31 4.15 1.95 3.39
CA VAL A 31 2.98 1.66 2.54
C VAL A 31 2.41 2.93 1.89
N ILE A 32 2.48 4.07 2.56
CA ILE A 32 1.98 5.36 2.06
C ILE A 32 2.66 5.73 0.75
N GLU A 33 3.99 5.69 0.70
CA GLU A 33 4.77 6.04 -0.49
C GLU A 33 4.37 5.22 -1.75
N PRO A 34 4.36 3.87 -1.72
CA PRO A 34 3.92 3.07 -2.87
C PRO A 34 2.43 3.19 -3.16
N LEU A 35 1.57 3.51 -2.19
CA LEU A 35 0.15 3.79 -2.46
C LEU A 35 -0.02 5.08 -3.28
N LEU A 36 0.68 6.16 -2.91
CA LEU A 36 0.64 7.40 -3.67
C LEU A 36 1.22 7.23 -5.08
N VAL A 37 2.34 6.51 -5.20
CA VAL A 37 2.95 6.21 -6.50
C VAL A 37 2.05 5.31 -7.35
N SER A 38 1.44 4.29 -6.75
CA SER A 38 0.50 3.39 -7.45
C SER A 38 -0.74 4.14 -7.93
N LYS A 39 -1.23 5.11 -7.16
CA LYS A 39 -2.34 5.97 -7.58
C LYS A 39 -1.96 6.80 -8.81
N ARG A 40 -0.77 7.42 -8.80
CA ARG A 40 -0.28 8.19 -9.97
C ARG A 40 -0.06 7.29 -11.20
N ASN A 41 0.51 6.11 -11.00
CA ASN A 41 0.73 5.15 -12.08
C ASN A 41 -0.59 4.68 -12.70
N ARG A 42 -1.64 4.48 -11.90
CA ARG A 42 -2.98 4.13 -12.40
C ARG A 42 -3.55 5.23 -13.30
N ASP A 43 -3.39 6.48 -12.92
CA ASP A 43 -3.88 7.61 -13.72
C ASP A 43 -3.14 7.68 -15.07
N ILE A 44 -1.81 7.51 -15.08
CA ILE A 44 -0.99 7.48 -16.30
C ILE A 44 -1.34 6.28 -17.19
N LEU A 45 -1.50 5.09 -16.61
CA LEU A 45 -1.93 3.91 -17.38
C LEU A 45 -3.33 4.08 -17.96
N SER A 46 -4.21 4.79 -17.26
CA SER A 46 -5.57 5.04 -17.75
C SER A 46 -5.59 5.99 -18.96
N SER A 47 -4.72 7.00 -19.00
CA SER A 47 -4.59 7.88 -20.16
C SER A 47 -3.98 7.16 -21.36
N LEU A 48 -2.91 6.39 -21.14
CA LEU A 48 -2.27 5.59 -22.20
C LEU A 48 -3.21 4.55 -22.80
N ARG A 49 -4.07 3.91 -21.98
CA ARG A 49 -5.06 2.95 -22.46
C ARG A 49 -6.10 3.61 -23.36
N ARG A 50 -6.52 4.84 -23.05
CA ARG A 50 -7.47 5.60 -23.89
C ARG A 50 -6.86 5.98 -25.24
N GLU A 51 -5.59 6.39 -25.23
CA GLU A 51 -4.88 6.76 -26.45
C GLU A 51 -4.67 5.54 -27.37
N ARG A 52 -4.27 4.39 -26.81
CA ARG A 52 -4.18 3.11 -27.54
C ARG A 52 -5.50 2.71 -28.21
N LEU A 53 -6.63 2.85 -27.51
CA LEU A 53 -7.93 2.50 -28.05
C LEU A 53 -8.37 3.44 -29.18
N ALA A 54 -8.02 4.72 -29.11
CA ALA A 54 -8.29 5.67 -30.19
C ALA A 54 -7.47 5.33 -31.44
N ASP A 55 -6.19 4.98 -31.27
CA ASP A 55 -5.27 4.59 -32.35
C ASP A 55 -5.71 3.28 -33.05
N GLU A 56 -6.19 2.30 -32.27
CA GLU A 56 -6.77 1.05 -32.81
C GLU A 56 -8.04 1.31 -33.64
N ILE A 57 -8.90 2.23 -33.21
CA ILE A 57 -10.12 2.59 -33.95
C ILE A 57 -9.76 3.32 -35.25
N GLU A 58 -8.79 4.23 -35.21
CA GLU A 58 -8.33 4.97 -36.39
C GLU A 58 -7.65 4.05 -37.42
N SER A 59 -6.82 3.11 -36.97
CA SER A 59 -6.18 2.11 -37.86
C SER A 59 -7.16 1.08 -38.45
N GLN A 60 -8.29 0.81 -37.82
CA GLN A 60 -9.37 -0.03 -38.37
C GLN A 60 -10.23 0.71 -39.40
N GLN A 61 -10.22 2.04 -39.40
CA GLN A 61 -11.09 2.86 -40.25
C GLN A 61 -10.41 3.35 -41.54
N SER A 62 -9.08 3.19 -41.67
CA SER A 62 -8.29 3.45 -42.88
C SER A 62 -8.05 2.19 -43.71
#